data_AF-A0AAV1HTF7-F1
#
_entry.id   AF-A0AAV1HTF7-F1
#
_cell.length_a   1.000
_cell.length_b   1.000
_cell.length_c   1.000
_cell.angle_alpha   90.00
_cell.angle_beta   90.00
_cell.angle_gamma   90.00
#
_symmetry.space_group_name_H-M   'P 1'
#
loop_
_entity.id
_entity.type
_entity.pdbx_description
1 polymer ?
#
loop_
_entity_poly.entity_id
_entity_poly.type
_entity_poly.pdbx_seq_one_letter_code
_entity_poly.pdbx_strand_id
1 'polypeptide(L)'
;MQILIVGILPRGAWSLPDPFAWPNRLTEAINTVNNASQALPKEDPMIHYIDCGPDFINAANHSLNATLLPEYLHPSTAGYRVLADCLKPVVDNLVLGPQPRWNVTAPLMDVRDNYTNTCADYKGAQYTTMSASVSPKLIPKPATQSTSSNSLYSSLDTTTGDR
;
A
#
# COMPACT_ATOMS: atom_id res chain seq x y z
N MET A 1 10.78 7.91 9.47
CA MET A 1 11.35 7.43 8.20
C MET A 1 10.47 6.29 7.72
N GLN A 2 9.87 6.36 6.54
CA GLN A 2 9.09 5.25 5.98
C GLN A 2 9.97 4.47 4.99
N ILE A 3 9.86 3.13 4.98
CA ILE A 3 10.57 2.26 4.04
C ILE A 3 9.52 1.47 3.25
N LEU A 4 9.53 1.60 1.92
CA LEU A 4 8.72 0.77 1.04
C LEU A 4 9.62 -0.24 0.33
N ILE A 5 9.34 -1.53 0.53
CA ILE A 5 9.97 -2.63 -0.19
C ILE A 5 9.05 -3.02 -1.35
N VAL A 6 9.61 -3.04 -2.55
CA VAL A 6 8.90 -3.48 -3.76
C VAL A 6 9.31 -4.92 -4.04
N GLY A 7 8.32 -5.80 -4.23
CA GLY A 7 8.56 -7.17 -4.66
C GLY A 7 9.38 -7.23 -5.94
N ILE A 8 10.29 -8.20 -6.01
CA ILE A 8 11.06 -8.48 -7.21
C ILE A 8 10.09 -8.87 -8.32
N LEU A 9 10.15 -8.14 -9.43
CA LEU A 9 9.32 -8.39 -10.61
C LEU A 9 9.63 -9.77 -11.22
N PRO A 10 8.64 -10.39 -11.88
CA PRO A 10 8.88 -11.61 -12.64
C PRO A 10 9.84 -11.31 -13.78
N ARG A 11 10.71 -12.27 -14.08
CA ARG A 11 11.68 -12.17 -15.17
C ARG A 11 11.86 -13.48 -15.89
N GLY A 12 12.27 -13.37 -17.12
CA GLY A 12 12.62 -14.47 -17.98
C GLY A 12 14.03 -14.94 -17.77
N ALA A 13 14.38 -15.97 -18.54
CA ALA A 13 15.71 -16.54 -18.57
C ALA A 13 16.17 -16.72 -20.02
N TRP A 14 17.17 -15.92 -20.40
CA TRP A 14 17.78 -15.88 -21.74
C TRP A 14 18.25 -17.22 -22.30
N SER A 15 18.49 -18.22 -21.45
CA SER A 15 18.91 -19.56 -21.85
C SER A 15 17.76 -20.55 -22.08
N LEU A 16 16.50 -20.11 -21.95
CA LEU A 16 15.33 -20.95 -22.21
C LEU A 16 14.94 -20.89 -23.69
N PRO A 17 14.29 -21.95 -24.22
CA PRO A 17 13.73 -21.90 -25.58
C PRO A 17 12.73 -20.76 -25.78
N ASP A 18 11.91 -20.49 -24.76
CA ASP A 18 11.09 -19.29 -24.66
C ASP A 18 11.60 -18.41 -23.52
N PRO A 19 12.29 -17.29 -23.81
CA PRO A 19 12.76 -16.36 -22.80
C PRO A 19 11.64 -15.68 -22.00
N PHE A 20 10.42 -15.63 -22.51
CA PHE A 20 9.25 -15.01 -21.85
C PHE A 20 8.43 -15.98 -21.03
N ALA A 21 8.81 -17.26 -20.99
CA ALA A 21 8.14 -18.26 -20.20
C ALA A 21 8.11 -17.86 -18.71
N TRP A 22 6.91 -17.87 -18.14
CA TRP A 22 6.66 -17.72 -16.72
C TRP A 22 5.54 -18.69 -16.32
N PRO A 23 5.65 -19.41 -15.19
CA PRO A 23 6.83 -19.51 -14.33
C PRO A 23 8.03 -20.18 -15.04
N ASN A 24 9.23 -19.97 -14.49
CA ASN A 24 10.46 -20.60 -14.96
C ASN A 24 11.40 -20.92 -13.78
N ARG A 25 12.62 -21.39 -14.06
CA ARG A 25 13.59 -21.79 -13.03
C ARG A 25 13.99 -20.70 -12.03
N LEU A 26 13.73 -19.42 -12.32
CA LEU A 26 14.00 -18.30 -11.41
C LEU A 26 12.80 -17.98 -10.52
N THR A 27 11.60 -18.47 -10.87
CA THR A 27 10.35 -18.14 -10.16
C THR A 27 10.40 -18.53 -8.70
N GLU A 28 10.95 -19.69 -8.36
CA GLU A 28 11.05 -20.12 -6.97
C GLU A 28 11.90 -19.15 -6.14
N ALA A 29 13.11 -18.82 -6.62
CA ALA A 29 13.99 -17.87 -5.92
C ALA A 29 13.36 -16.48 -5.76
N ILE A 30 12.67 -15.98 -6.80
CA ILE A 30 11.93 -14.71 -6.75
C ILE A 30 10.84 -14.78 -5.69
N ASN A 31 10.02 -15.84 -5.71
CA ASN A 31 8.94 -16.03 -4.74
C ASN A 31 9.48 -16.15 -3.31
N THR A 32 10.61 -16.83 -3.10
CA THR A 32 11.24 -16.91 -1.78
C THR A 32 11.58 -15.53 -1.22
N VAL A 33 12.21 -14.67 -2.02
CA VAL A 33 12.59 -13.31 -1.58
C VAL A 33 11.36 -12.44 -1.37
N ASN A 34 10.38 -12.51 -2.27
CA ASN A 34 9.13 -11.75 -2.15
C ASN A 34 8.34 -12.15 -0.90
N ASN A 35 8.23 -13.45 -0.62
CA ASN A 35 7.56 -13.96 0.58
C ASN A 35 8.26 -13.52 1.87
N ALA A 36 9.59 -13.55 1.90
CA ALA A 36 10.36 -13.05 3.05
C ALA A 36 10.14 -11.54 3.23
N SER A 37 10.17 -10.78 2.14
CA SER A 37 9.95 -9.33 2.15
C SER A 37 8.54 -8.95 2.62
N GLN A 38 7.53 -9.72 2.20
CA GLN A 38 6.14 -9.53 2.62
C GLN A 38 5.93 -9.74 4.12
N ALA A 39 6.80 -10.49 4.80
CA ALA A 39 6.70 -10.72 6.24
C ALA A 39 7.23 -9.55 7.08
N LEU A 40 8.16 -8.74 6.54
CA LEU A 40 8.85 -7.68 7.27
C LEU A 40 7.94 -6.59 7.88
N PRO A 41 6.81 -6.18 7.27
CA PRO A 41 5.88 -5.24 7.90
C PRO A 41 5.31 -5.72 9.25
N LYS A 42 5.39 -7.03 9.56
CA LYS A 42 4.99 -7.58 10.88
C LYS A 42 6.05 -7.34 11.95
N GLU A 43 7.30 -7.14 11.55
CA GLU A 43 8.45 -6.97 12.45
C GLU A 43 8.70 -5.49 12.76
N ASP A 44 8.45 -4.60 11.79
CA ASP A 44 8.59 -3.16 11.95
C ASP A 44 7.45 -2.40 11.23
N PRO A 45 6.62 -1.61 11.95
CA PRO A 45 5.53 -0.84 11.35
C PRO A 45 5.98 0.29 10.42
N MET A 46 7.27 0.61 10.38
CA MET A 46 7.85 1.57 9.43
C MET A 46 8.19 0.95 8.07
N ILE A 47 8.12 -0.39 7.96
CA ILE A 47 8.34 -1.14 6.73
C ILE A 47 6.99 -1.47 6.08
N HIS A 48 6.90 -1.17 4.79
CA HIS A 48 5.75 -1.45 3.94
C HIS A 48 6.19 -2.37 2.80
N TYR A 49 5.28 -3.20 2.30
CA TYR A 49 5.54 -4.09 1.17
C TYR A 49 4.44 -3.98 0.13
N ILE A 50 4.82 -3.98 -1.15
CA ILE A 50 3.91 -4.10 -2.28
C ILE A 50 4.49 -5.04 -3.33
N ASP A 51 3.62 -5.88 -3.91
CA ASP A 51 3.95 -6.72 -5.06
C ASP A 51 3.24 -6.18 -6.31
N CYS A 52 4.03 -5.69 -7.26
CA CYS A 52 3.55 -5.22 -8.57
C CYS A 52 3.82 -6.24 -9.68
N GLY A 53 4.42 -7.40 -9.34
CA GLY A 53 4.80 -8.43 -10.29
C GLY A 53 3.64 -8.99 -11.15
N PRO A 54 2.43 -9.23 -10.60
CA PRO A 54 1.30 -9.75 -11.36
C PRO A 54 0.92 -8.91 -12.59
N ASP A 55 1.12 -7.59 -12.56
CA ASP A 55 0.77 -6.70 -13.68
C ASP A 55 1.71 -6.84 -14.89
N PHE A 56 2.85 -7.53 -14.72
CA PHE A 56 3.81 -7.85 -15.78
C PHE A 56 3.55 -9.20 -16.45
N ILE A 57 2.50 -9.91 -16.05
CA ILE A 57 2.14 -11.24 -16.55
C ILE A 57 0.87 -11.15 -17.39
N ASN A 58 0.89 -11.75 -18.57
CA ASN A 58 -0.28 -11.89 -19.42
C ASN A 58 -1.30 -12.84 -18.77
N ALA A 59 -2.48 -12.33 -18.41
CA ALA A 59 -3.52 -13.13 -17.75
C ALA A 59 -4.01 -14.34 -18.57
N ALA A 60 -3.94 -14.28 -19.90
CA ALA A 60 -4.46 -15.32 -20.77
C ALA A 60 -3.57 -16.58 -20.86
N ASN A 61 -2.25 -16.41 -20.76
CA ASN A 61 -1.29 -17.49 -21.00
C ASN A 61 -0.19 -17.58 -19.94
N HIS A 62 -0.27 -16.76 -18.88
CA HIS A 62 0.68 -16.69 -17.77
C HIS A 62 2.14 -16.37 -18.15
N SER A 63 2.42 -15.98 -19.40
CA SER A 63 3.74 -15.55 -19.85
C SER A 63 4.05 -14.10 -19.44
N LEU A 64 5.32 -13.71 -19.51
CA LEU A 64 5.70 -12.31 -19.34
C LEU A 64 5.14 -11.45 -20.47
N ASN A 65 4.68 -10.26 -20.13
CA ASN A 65 4.23 -9.29 -21.11
C ASN A 65 5.42 -8.66 -21.84
N ALA A 66 5.67 -9.08 -23.08
CA ALA A 66 6.78 -8.59 -23.90
C ALA A 66 6.72 -7.09 -24.24
N THR A 67 5.56 -6.44 -24.13
CA THR A 67 5.48 -4.97 -24.27
C THR A 67 6.04 -4.28 -23.02
N LEU A 68 5.84 -4.88 -21.85
CA LEU A 68 6.28 -4.33 -20.57
C LEU A 68 7.73 -4.73 -20.25
N LEU A 69 8.19 -5.91 -20.67
CA LEU A 69 9.54 -6.45 -20.46
C LEU A 69 10.16 -6.90 -21.79
N PRO A 70 10.58 -6.01 -22.71
CA PRO A 70 10.92 -6.37 -24.10
C PRO A 70 12.13 -7.30 -24.22
N GLU A 71 13.03 -7.29 -23.25
CA GLU A 71 14.15 -8.20 -23.10
C GLU A 71 13.97 -9.13 -21.89
N TYR A 72 12.73 -9.47 -21.56
CA TYR A 72 12.36 -10.43 -20.51
C TYR A 72 12.97 -10.13 -19.13
N LEU A 73 13.41 -8.89 -18.87
CA LEU A 73 14.05 -8.49 -17.62
C LEU A 73 13.75 -7.05 -17.22
N HIS A 74 14.15 -6.07 -18.04
CA HIS A 74 13.97 -4.67 -17.65
C HIS A 74 12.62 -4.15 -18.15
N PRO A 75 11.94 -3.31 -17.37
CA PRO A 75 10.74 -2.63 -17.84
C PRO A 75 11.04 -1.69 -19.01
N SER A 76 10.18 -1.71 -20.03
CA SER A 76 10.11 -0.64 -21.03
C SER A 76 9.53 0.63 -20.40
N THR A 77 9.43 1.73 -21.17
CA THR A 77 8.68 2.92 -20.74
C THR A 77 7.24 2.58 -20.35
N ALA A 78 6.58 1.68 -21.08
CA ALA A 78 5.23 1.23 -20.73
C ALA A 78 5.24 0.40 -19.43
N GLY A 79 6.24 -0.47 -19.25
CA GLY A 79 6.44 -1.24 -18.02
C GLY A 79 6.67 -0.34 -16.80
N TYR A 80 7.49 0.70 -16.92
CA TYR A 80 7.70 1.67 -15.84
C TYR A 80 6.45 2.47 -15.49
N ARG A 81 5.56 2.76 -16.45
CA ARG A 81 4.26 3.38 -16.14
C ARG A 81 3.37 2.46 -15.32
N VAL A 82 3.28 1.19 -15.70
CA VAL A 82 2.55 0.17 -14.91
C VAL A 82 3.13 0.05 -13.49
N LEU A 83 4.46 0.02 -13.36
CA LEU A 83 5.11 0.00 -12.06
C LEU A 83 4.79 1.27 -11.25
N ALA A 84 4.87 2.45 -11.87
CA ALA A 84 4.57 3.71 -11.21
C ALA A 84 3.10 3.77 -10.74
N ASP A 85 2.15 3.31 -11.56
CA ASP A 85 0.73 3.27 -11.22
C ASP A 85 0.45 2.34 -10.04
N CYS A 86 1.14 1.19 -9.97
CA CYS A 86 1.09 0.29 -8.81
C CYS A 86 1.67 0.93 -7.54
N LEU A 87 2.82 1.61 -7.64
CA LEU A 87 3.51 2.21 -6.49
C LEU A 87 2.83 3.48 -5.96
N LYS A 88 2.29 4.30 -6.87
CA LYS A 88 1.77 5.63 -6.57
C LYS A 88 0.82 5.70 -5.37
N PRO A 89 -0.24 4.87 -5.23
CA PRO A 89 -1.13 4.96 -4.09
C PRO A 89 -0.44 4.71 -2.75
N VAL A 90 0.56 3.84 -2.71
CA VAL A 90 1.32 3.56 -1.48
C VAL A 90 2.26 4.72 -1.16
N VAL A 91 3.02 5.19 -2.16
CA VAL A 91 3.94 6.33 -1.97
C VAL A 91 3.17 7.59 -1.56
N ASP A 92 2.05 7.89 -2.21
CA ASP A 92 1.20 9.03 -1.85
C ASP A 92 0.73 8.92 -0.39
N ASN A 93 0.28 7.75 0.06
CA ASN A 93 -0.12 7.54 1.45
C ASN A 93 1.03 7.71 2.45
N LEU A 94 2.22 7.22 2.11
CA LEU A 94 3.40 7.25 2.99
C LEU A 94 4.03 8.64 3.09
N VAL A 95 4.03 9.40 1.99
CA VAL A 95 4.58 10.76 1.93
C VAL A 95 3.59 11.78 2.47
N LEU A 96 2.31 11.63 2.13
CA LEU A 96 1.29 12.59 2.56
C LEU A 96 0.91 12.36 4.03
N GLY A 97 0.70 11.12 4.50
CA GLY A 97 0.36 10.86 5.91
C GLY A 97 -0.75 11.78 6.50
N PRO A 98 -1.04 11.69 7.81
CA PRO A 98 -1.77 12.75 8.48
C PRO A 98 -0.84 13.96 8.66
N GLN A 99 -0.75 14.84 7.65
CA GLN A 99 -0.16 16.17 7.85
C GLN A 99 -0.91 16.88 8.99
N PRO A 100 -0.25 17.72 9.84
CA PRO A 100 -0.99 18.83 10.42
C PRO A 100 -1.66 19.55 9.25
N ARG A 101 -2.95 19.85 9.37
CA ARG A 101 -3.76 20.49 8.34
C ARG A 101 -3.18 21.87 8.02
N TRP A 102 -2.09 21.92 7.27
CA TRP A 102 -1.75 23.07 6.49
C TRP A 102 -2.87 23.15 5.47
N ASN A 103 -3.67 24.21 5.54
CA ASN A 103 -4.64 24.55 4.50
C ASN A 103 -3.87 24.67 3.18
N VAL A 104 -3.81 23.58 2.43
CA VAL A 104 -3.19 23.56 1.11
C VAL A 104 -4.21 24.10 0.12
N THR A 105 -4.38 25.43 0.12
CA THR A 105 -4.92 26.17 -1.03
C THR A 105 -3.87 26.36 -2.12
N ALA A 106 -2.63 25.94 -1.88
CA ALA A 106 -1.56 25.99 -2.87
C ALA A 106 -1.62 24.72 -3.74
N PRO A 107 -1.90 24.81 -5.04
CA PRO A 107 -1.80 23.65 -5.92
C PRO A 107 -0.39 23.06 -5.76
N LEU A 108 -0.31 21.74 -5.60
CA LEU A 108 0.96 21.00 -5.67
C LEU A 108 1.63 21.43 -6.98
N MET A 109 2.69 22.23 -6.88
CA MET A 109 3.45 22.64 -8.05
C MET A 109 4.08 21.38 -8.62
N ASP A 110 3.66 21.03 -9.83
CA ASP A 110 4.33 20.06 -10.67
C ASP A 110 5.82 20.43 -10.70
N VAL A 111 6.66 19.56 -10.14
CA VAL A 111 8.11 19.77 -10.18
C VAL A 111 8.48 19.70 -11.64
N ARG A 112 8.84 20.85 -12.21
CA ARG A 112 9.29 20.96 -13.60
C ARG A 112 10.61 20.21 -13.72
N ASP A 113 10.53 18.92 -13.96
CA ASP A 113 11.67 18.12 -14.33
C ASP A 113 12.11 18.56 -15.74
N ASN A 114 13.36 18.98 -15.89
CA ASN A 114 13.92 19.46 -17.15
C ASN A 114 14.11 18.34 -18.22
N TYR A 115 13.34 17.25 -18.11
CA TYR A 115 13.35 16.04 -18.93
C TYR A 115 12.03 15.82 -19.68
N THR A 116 11.23 16.86 -19.90
CA THR A 116 9.86 16.80 -20.48
C THR A 116 9.76 16.38 -21.95
N ASN A 117 10.83 15.93 -22.60
CA ASN A 117 10.74 15.60 -24.03
C ASN A 117 10.12 14.21 -24.29
N THR A 118 9.84 13.40 -23.27
CA THR A 118 9.22 12.06 -23.40
C THR A 118 7.83 11.95 -22.77
N CYS A 119 7.31 13.03 -22.18
CA CYS A 119 6.01 13.07 -21.51
C CYS A 119 4.96 13.87 -22.29
N ALA A 120 5.12 14.07 -23.61
CA ALA A 120 4.20 14.89 -24.42
C ALA A 120 2.71 14.45 -24.33
N ASP A 121 2.46 13.19 -23.98
CA ASP A 121 1.11 12.64 -23.78
C ASP A 121 0.70 12.49 -22.30
N TYR A 122 1.57 12.87 -21.35
CA TYR A 122 1.22 12.87 -19.94
C TYR A 122 0.31 14.06 -19.64
N LYS A 123 -0.99 13.85 -19.78
CA LYS A 123 -2.00 14.75 -19.21
C LYS A 123 -1.97 14.53 -17.71
N GLY A 124 -1.12 15.30 -17.01
CA GLY A 124 -0.91 15.18 -15.58
C GLY A 124 -2.19 14.98 -14.77
N ALA A 125 -2.06 14.36 -13.60
CA ALA A 125 -3.18 14.03 -12.72
C ALA A 125 -4.15 15.21 -12.61
N GLN A 126 -5.31 15.09 -13.27
CA GLN A 126 -6.38 16.08 -13.19
C GLN A 126 -7.04 15.90 -11.83
N TYR A 127 -6.63 16.70 -10.85
CA TYR A 127 -7.27 16.72 -9.55
C TYR A 127 -8.57 17.54 -9.67
N THR A 128 -9.70 16.86 -9.78
CA THR A 128 -11.00 17.48 -9.50
C THR A 128 -11.06 17.73 -8.00
N THR A 129 -11.05 19.00 -7.57
CA THR A 129 -11.34 19.39 -6.18
C THR A 129 -12.73 18.90 -5.81
N MET A 130 -12.82 17.79 -5.09
CA MET A 130 -14.03 17.45 -4.34
C MET A 130 -14.00 18.25 -3.03
N SER A 131 -14.73 19.35 -2.99
CA SER A 131 -15.04 20.05 -1.74
C SER A 131 -15.91 19.16 -0.87
N ALA A 132 -15.29 18.39 0.03
CA ALA A 132 -16.01 17.72 1.10
C ALA A 132 -16.43 18.78 2.13
N SER A 133 -17.68 19.24 2.06
CA SER A 133 -18.32 19.97 3.15
C SER A 133 -18.52 19.02 4.32
N VAL A 134 -17.57 18.97 5.24
CA VAL A 134 -17.74 18.26 6.51
C VAL A 134 -18.59 19.14 7.42
N SER A 135 -19.90 18.84 7.51
CA SER A 135 -20.71 19.33 8.62
C SER A 135 -20.18 18.73 9.92
N PRO A 136 -19.93 19.52 10.99
CA PRO A 136 -19.46 18.98 12.25
C PRO A 136 -20.53 18.08 12.86
N LYS A 137 -20.26 16.78 12.95
CA LYS A 137 -21.08 15.85 13.73
C LYS A 137 -20.77 16.10 15.21
N LEU A 138 -21.75 16.63 15.95
CA LEU A 138 -21.67 16.84 17.40
C LEU A 138 -21.28 15.53 18.11
N ILE A 139 -20.18 15.57 18.86
CA ILE A 139 -19.77 14.49 19.75
C ILE A 139 -20.71 14.52 20.97
N PRO A 140 -21.42 13.42 21.30
CA PRO A 140 -22.21 13.37 22.54
C PRO A 140 -21.30 13.43 23.76
N LYS A 141 -21.65 14.32 24.71
CA LYS A 141 -20.98 14.50 26.00
C LYS A 141 -21.07 13.19 26.84
N PRO A 142 -20.06 12.84 27.65
CA PRO A 142 -20.13 11.67 28.52
C PRO A 142 -21.26 11.84 29.55
N ALA A 143 -22.05 10.80 29.75
CA ALA A 143 -23.09 10.77 30.77
C ALA A 143 -22.47 10.88 32.17
N THR A 144 -22.88 11.90 32.92
CA THR A 144 -22.63 12.04 34.35
C THR A 144 -23.27 10.88 35.11
N GLN A 145 -22.47 10.10 35.83
CA GLN A 145 -22.99 9.12 36.80
C GLN A 145 -23.71 9.88 37.92
N SER A 146 -25.02 9.64 38.02
CA SER A 146 -25.86 10.09 39.12
C SER A 146 -25.91 9.00 40.18
N THR A 147 -25.35 9.30 41.34
CA THR A 147 -25.52 8.54 42.58
C THR A 147 -26.95 8.69 43.10
N SER A 148 -27.65 7.58 43.36
CA SER A 148 -28.75 7.57 44.32
C SER A 148 -28.82 6.23 45.03
N SER A 149 -28.49 6.29 46.31
CA SER A 149 -28.70 5.29 47.36
C SER A 149 -30.17 4.94 47.54
N ASN A 150 -30.49 3.66 47.78
CA ASN A 150 -31.29 3.26 48.95
C ASN A 150 -31.20 1.77 49.27
N SER A 151 -31.23 1.55 50.59
CA SER A 151 -31.05 0.35 51.40
C SER A 151 -32.27 -0.60 51.37
N LEU A 152 -32.05 -1.90 51.65
CA LEU A 152 -32.67 -2.65 52.77
C LEU A 152 -32.25 -4.14 52.75
N TYR A 153 -31.69 -4.62 53.89
CA TYR A 153 -31.75 -5.94 54.57
C TYR A 153 -32.02 -7.22 53.72
N SER A 154 -31.44 -8.41 53.90
CA SER A 154 -30.86 -9.24 55.00
C SER A 154 -30.44 -10.55 54.26
N SER A 155 -29.45 -11.38 54.59
CA SER A 155 -29.11 -12.03 55.85
C SER A 155 -27.78 -12.76 55.66
N LEU A 156 -27.12 -12.99 56.79
CA LEU A 156 -25.92 -13.79 57.00
C LEU A 156 -26.01 -15.21 56.42
N ASP A 157 -24.92 -15.71 55.85
CA ASP A 157 -24.42 -17.03 56.23
C ASP A 157 -22.89 -17.08 56.15
N THR A 158 -22.30 -17.57 57.23
CA THR A 158 -20.88 -17.69 57.50
C THR A 158 -20.52 -19.16 57.48
N THR A 159 -19.61 -19.58 56.61
CA THR A 159 -18.80 -20.78 56.85
C THR A 159 -17.36 -20.58 56.37
N THR A 160 -16.53 -20.33 57.38
CA THR A 160 -15.09 -20.63 57.47
C THR A 160 -14.74 -22.04 57.02
N GLY A 161 -13.55 -22.22 56.45
CA GLY A 161 -12.94 -23.55 56.31
C GLY A 161 -11.60 -23.54 55.59
N ASP A 162 -10.53 -23.35 56.35
CA ASP A 162 -9.13 -23.60 55.96
C ASP A 162 -8.91 -24.95 55.28
N ARG A 163 -8.05 -24.96 54.25
CA ARG A 163 -6.79 -25.73 54.18
C ARG A 163 -5.97 -25.35 52.96
#